data_AF-A0A3A0EE81-F1
#
_entry.id   AF-A0A3A0EE81-F1
#
_cell.length_a   1.000
_cell.length_b   1.000
_cell.length_c   1.000
_cell.angle_alpha   90.00
_cell.angle_beta   90.00
_cell.angle_gamma   90.00
#
_symmetry.space_group_name_H-M   'P 1'
#
loop_
_entity.id
_entity.type
_entity.pdbx_description
1 polymer ?
#
loop_
_entity_poly.entity_id
_entity_poly.type
_entity_poly.pdbx_seq_one_letter_code
_entity_poly.pdbx_strand_id
1 'polypeptide(L)'
;MTTPDSSFFRVERDGPVALVVMNRPDKANSMTPDFWTDLPRIMDALGRDESVRCAILAGEGRHFTGGMDLAAFASLAGLFQKEPGRAAYAMRDLILALQDAFTALERARFPVVAAIHGACLGGGIDMITACDLRIASADASFAVEEIHIGMAADVGTLQRLPKLIAPAVAAELAYSGRRFSADEARSIGLVSAVHEDREALMAAARDMAHSIAQKSPLAIAGIKRNLAYARDHSVADGLDYIATWNAGMLRPGELMAAVQAKMAKQQATFADLLVGQKLG
;
A
#
# COMPACT_ATOMS: atom_id res chain seq x y z
N MET A 1 9.89 -0.92 18.72
CA MET A 1 10.00 -2.39 18.51
C MET A 1 10.87 -2.61 17.29
N THR A 2 11.78 -3.57 17.28
CA THR A 2 12.55 -3.88 16.06
C THR A 2 11.62 -4.44 14.99
N THR A 3 11.76 -3.97 13.75
CA THR A 3 11.00 -4.53 12.62
C THR A 3 11.41 -6.00 12.46
N PRO A 4 10.48 -6.93 12.16
CA PRO A 4 10.83 -8.35 12.00
C PRO A 4 11.91 -8.53 10.94
N ASP A 5 12.84 -9.45 11.18
CA ASP A 5 13.77 -9.89 10.14
C ASP A 5 12.97 -10.48 8.98
N SER A 6 13.34 -10.11 7.76
CA SER A 6 12.74 -10.58 6.51
C SER A 6 13.83 -10.93 5.51
N SER A 7 13.65 -12.06 4.82
CA SER A 7 14.51 -12.47 3.70
C SER A 7 14.18 -11.70 2.41
N PHE A 8 12.98 -11.13 2.33
CA PHE A 8 12.46 -10.46 1.13
C PHE A 8 12.56 -8.94 1.22
N PHE A 9 12.28 -8.37 2.38
CA PHE A 9 12.21 -6.94 2.59
C PHE A 9 13.37 -6.44 3.43
N ARG A 10 13.88 -5.26 3.05
CA ARG A 10 14.72 -4.42 3.90
C ARG A 10 13.86 -3.29 4.44
N VAL A 11 13.95 -3.02 5.74
CA VAL A 11 13.23 -1.91 6.37
C VAL A 11 14.21 -0.95 7.04
N GLU A 12 14.17 0.30 6.60
CA GLU A 12 15.01 1.39 7.10
C GLU A 12 14.14 2.45 7.78
N ARG A 13 14.69 3.13 8.78
CA ARG A 13 14.02 4.23 9.49
C ARG A 13 14.72 5.54 9.17
N ASP A 14 13.92 6.56 8.85
CA ASP A 14 14.35 7.94 8.75
C ASP A 14 13.40 8.80 9.60
N GLY A 15 13.78 8.98 10.87
CA GLY A 15 12.92 9.58 11.88
C GLY A 15 11.53 8.91 11.94
N PRO A 16 10.43 9.64 11.71
CA PRO A 16 9.08 9.08 11.76
C PRO A 16 8.69 8.28 10.51
N VAL A 17 9.49 8.31 9.43
CA VAL A 17 9.21 7.62 8.18
C VAL A 17 9.87 6.23 8.17
N ALA A 18 9.15 5.22 7.69
CA ALA A 18 9.69 3.89 7.43
C ALA A 18 9.84 3.68 5.92
N LEU A 19 11.02 3.25 5.47
CA LEU A 19 11.27 2.86 4.09
C LEU A 19 11.27 1.33 4.01
N VAL A 20 10.25 0.77 3.37
CA VAL A 20 10.06 -0.68 3.15
C VAL A 20 10.47 -1.00 1.71
N VAL A 21 11.58 -1.72 1.55
CA VAL A 21 12.19 -1.99 0.24
C VAL A 21 12.12 -3.47 -0.08
N MET A 22 11.49 -3.83 -1.19
CA MET A 22 11.61 -5.18 -1.75
C MET A 22 13.05 -5.40 -2.24
N ASN A 23 13.72 -6.45 -1.76
CA ASN A 23 15.15 -6.61 -1.87
C ASN A 23 15.56 -7.93 -2.57
N ARG A 24 14.98 -8.19 -3.74
CA ARG A 24 15.39 -9.28 -4.65
C ARG A 24 15.66 -8.74 -6.07
N PRO A 25 16.59 -7.78 -6.22
CA PRO A 25 16.80 -7.04 -7.47
C PRO A 25 17.14 -7.95 -8.66
N ASP A 26 17.93 -9.00 -8.43
CA ASP A 26 18.36 -9.96 -9.47
C ASP A 26 17.21 -10.81 -10.04
N LYS A 27 16.06 -10.83 -9.36
CA LYS A 27 14.83 -11.50 -9.77
C LYS A 27 13.69 -10.51 -9.98
N ALA A 28 14.02 -9.24 -10.26
CA ALA A 28 13.05 -8.17 -10.45
C ALA A 28 12.02 -8.08 -9.31
N ASN A 29 12.41 -8.38 -8.08
CA ASN A 29 11.52 -8.40 -6.91
C ASN A 29 10.26 -9.26 -7.10
N SER A 30 10.36 -10.41 -7.78
CA SER A 30 9.26 -11.38 -7.91
C SER A 30 8.82 -11.90 -6.53
N MET A 31 7.51 -12.00 -6.28
CA MET A 31 6.90 -12.25 -4.97
C MET A 31 6.88 -13.75 -4.63
N THR A 32 7.84 -14.19 -3.82
CA THR A 32 7.94 -15.57 -3.29
C THR A 32 7.00 -15.78 -2.10
N PRO A 33 6.81 -17.01 -1.60
CA PRO A 33 6.00 -17.25 -0.38
C PRO A 33 6.37 -16.37 0.82
N ASP A 34 7.67 -16.10 1.03
CA ASP A 34 8.16 -15.21 2.09
C ASP A 34 7.58 -13.80 1.99
N PHE A 35 7.42 -13.24 0.78
CA PHE A 35 6.80 -11.93 0.57
C PHE A 35 5.42 -11.83 1.21
N TRP A 36 4.58 -12.82 0.93
CA TRP A 36 3.18 -12.85 1.37
C TRP A 36 3.05 -13.02 2.88
N THR A 37 4.06 -13.62 3.51
CA THR A 37 4.12 -13.80 4.96
C THR A 37 4.72 -12.58 5.67
N ASP A 38 5.74 -11.97 5.07
CA ASP A 38 6.54 -10.91 5.68
C ASP A 38 5.86 -9.54 5.58
N LEU A 39 5.24 -9.20 4.44
CA LEU A 39 4.60 -7.90 4.25
C LEU A 39 3.56 -7.58 5.35
N PRO A 40 2.55 -8.44 5.62
CA PRO A 40 1.57 -8.14 6.68
C PRO A 40 2.23 -8.07 8.06
N ARG A 41 3.23 -8.92 8.35
CA ARG A 41 3.98 -8.88 9.63
C ARG A 41 4.75 -7.59 9.82
N ILE A 42 5.39 -7.09 8.76
CA ILE A 42 6.13 -5.81 8.77
C ILE A 42 5.15 -4.65 8.98
N MET A 43 4.05 -4.61 8.21
CA MET A 43 3.05 -3.55 8.35
C MET A 43 2.41 -3.54 9.73
N ASP A 44 2.14 -4.72 10.30
CA ASP A 44 1.68 -4.86 11.68
C ASP A 44 2.70 -4.38 12.71
N ALA A 45 3.98 -4.71 12.54
CA ALA A 45 5.03 -4.29 13.46
C ALA A 45 5.23 -2.77 13.44
N LEU A 46 5.28 -2.17 12.25
CA LEU A 46 5.27 -0.72 12.07
C LEU A 46 3.98 -0.11 12.65
N GLY A 47 2.85 -0.80 12.45
CA GLY A 47 1.55 -0.51 13.04
C GLY A 47 1.47 -0.61 14.56
N ARG A 48 2.50 -1.17 15.23
CA ARG A 48 2.67 -1.17 16.69
C ARG A 48 3.81 -0.25 17.18
N ASP A 49 4.59 0.33 16.28
CA ASP A 49 5.60 1.30 16.64
C ASP A 49 5.01 2.71 16.55
N GLU A 50 4.71 3.32 17.69
CA GLU A 50 4.06 4.63 17.83
C GLU A 50 4.77 5.74 17.05
N SER A 51 6.09 5.64 16.90
CA SER A 51 6.93 6.63 16.21
C SER A 51 6.82 6.59 14.68
N VAL A 52 6.20 5.55 14.10
CA VAL A 52 5.97 5.46 12.64
C VAL A 52 4.74 6.26 12.26
N ARG A 53 4.91 7.26 11.39
CA ARG A 53 3.83 8.16 10.95
C ARG A 53 3.55 8.13 9.45
N CYS A 54 4.45 7.56 8.66
CA CYS A 54 4.27 7.31 7.22
C CYS A 54 5.22 6.19 6.79
N ALA A 55 4.86 5.46 5.75
CA ALA A 55 5.76 4.50 5.11
C ALA A 55 5.93 4.80 3.61
N ILE A 56 7.10 4.45 3.08
CA ILE A 56 7.40 4.43 1.66
C ILE A 56 7.62 2.97 1.27
N LEU A 57 6.92 2.50 0.25
CA LEU A 57 7.13 1.20 -0.37
C LEU A 57 7.91 1.39 -1.66
N ALA A 58 9.06 0.73 -1.77
CA ALA A 58 9.98 0.83 -2.90
C ALA A 58 10.52 -0.54 -3.32
N GLY A 59 11.11 -0.63 -4.51
CA GLY A 59 11.87 -1.80 -4.97
C GLY A 59 13.37 -1.50 -5.05
N GLU A 60 14.20 -2.51 -4.82
CA GLU A 60 15.63 -2.46 -5.10
C GLU A 60 15.92 -2.83 -6.57
N GLY A 61 17.03 -2.32 -7.12
CA GLY A 61 17.48 -2.65 -8.48
C GLY A 61 16.68 -1.98 -9.60
N ARG A 62 16.56 -2.66 -10.75
CA ARG A 62 16.04 -2.08 -12.00
C ARG A 62 14.52 -1.91 -12.04
N HIS A 63 13.79 -2.68 -11.26
CA HIS A 63 12.34 -2.75 -11.34
C HIS A 63 11.71 -2.67 -9.96
N PHE A 64 10.52 -2.11 -9.88
CA PHE A 64 9.72 -2.13 -8.67
C PHE A 64 9.34 -3.58 -8.33
N THR A 65 8.60 -4.27 -9.21
CA THR A 65 8.35 -5.72 -9.11
C THR A 65 7.88 -6.34 -10.42
N GLY A 66 8.35 -7.56 -10.70
CA GLY A 66 7.88 -8.43 -11.78
C GLY A 66 6.60 -9.21 -11.45
N GLY A 67 6.02 -9.05 -10.26
CA GLY A 67 4.78 -9.74 -9.84
C GLY A 67 5.04 -11.09 -9.17
N MET A 68 4.05 -11.98 -9.23
CA MET A 68 4.10 -13.27 -8.53
C MET A 68 5.21 -14.18 -9.07
N ASP A 69 5.99 -14.79 -8.18
CA ASP A 69 7.04 -15.74 -8.55
C ASP A 69 6.45 -17.12 -8.91
N LEU A 70 7.01 -17.81 -9.92
CA LEU A 70 6.59 -19.17 -10.29
C LEU A 70 6.67 -20.15 -9.11
N ALA A 71 7.58 -19.96 -8.17
CA ALA A 71 7.69 -20.77 -6.96
C ALA A 71 6.44 -20.69 -6.07
N ALA A 72 5.69 -19.57 -6.10
CA ALA A 72 4.43 -19.45 -5.37
C ALA A 72 3.33 -20.36 -5.96
N PHE A 73 3.40 -20.69 -7.26
CA PHE A 73 2.45 -21.58 -7.91
C PHE A 73 2.74 -23.08 -7.68
N ALA A 74 3.96 -23.44 -7.25
CA ALA A 74 4.33 -24.84 -7.02
C ALA A 74 3.49 -25.50 -5.91
N SER A 75 3.10 -24.74 -4.89
CA SER A 75 2.21 -25.23 -3.82
C SER A 75 0.77 -25.48 -4.30
N LEU A 76 0.31 -24.75 -5.32
CA LEU A 76 -1.02 -24.91 -5.92
C LEU A 76 -1.15 -26.23 -6.68
N ALA A 77 -0.07 -26.68 -7.34
CA ALA A 77 -0.07 -27.95 -8.07
C ALA A 77 -0.44 -29.15 -7.19
N GLY A 78 -0.05 -29.11 -5.90
CA GLY A 78 -0.40 -30.14 -4.92
C GLY A 78 -1.89 -30.17 -4.57
N LEU A 79 -2.58 -29.02 -4.62
CA LEU A 79 -4.02 -28.92 -4.38
C LEU A 79 -4.83 -29.51 -5.54
N PHE A 80 -4.39 -29.33 -6.78
CA PHE A 80 -5.07 -29.86 -7.97
C PHE A 80 -5.14 -31.39 -8.02
N GLN A 81 -4.29 -32.08 -7.25
CA GLN A 81 -4.29 -33.55 -7.14
C GLN A 81 -5.18 -34.08 -6.00
N LYS A 82 -5.84 -33.20 -5.24
CA LYS A 82 -6.73 -33.58 -4.14
C LYS A 82 -8.18 -33.65 -4.61
N GLU A 83 -9.05 -34.20 -3.76
CA GLU A 83 -10.50 -34.20 -4.00
C GLU A 83 -11.00 -32.75 -4.23
N PRO A 84 -11.74 -32.47 -5.32
CA PRO A 84 -12.04 -31.11 -5.77
C PRO A 84 -12.68 -30.19 -4.73
N GLY A 85 -13.64 -30.70 -3.94
CA GLY A 85 -14.33 -29.89 -2.92
C GLY A 85 -13.38 -29.44 -1.80
N ARG A 86 -12.56 -30.36 -1.29
CA ARG A 86 -11.54 -30.06 -0.27
C ARG A 86 -10.43 -29.16 -0.80
N ALA A 87 -10.01 -29.36 -2.04
CA ALA A 87 -9.02 -28.50 -2.71
C ALA A 87 -9.53 -27.07 -2.85
N ALA A 88 -10.78 -26.89 -3.30
CA ALA A 88 -11.41 -25.58 -3.44
C ALA A 88 -11.54 -24.84 -2.10
N TYR A 89 -11.88 -25.55 -1.01
CA TYR A 89 -11.91 -24.97 0.33
C TYR A 89 -10.53 -24.44 0.76
N ALA A 90 -9.48 -25.25 0.63
CA ALA A 90 -8.12 -24.84 0.98
C ALA A 90 -7.60 -23.70 0.08
N MET A 91 -7.95 -23.72 -1.22
CA MET A 91 -7.61 -22.66 -2.16
C MET A 91 -8.22 -21.32 -1.73
N ARG A 92 -9.48 -21.32 -1.30
CA ARG A 92 -10.15 -20.11 -0.81
C ARG A 92 -9.41 -19.50 0.37
N ASP A 93 -9.01 -20.32 1.35
CA ASP A 93 -8.29 -19.84 2.54
C ASP A 93 -6.91 -19.28 2.16
N LEU A 94 -6.22 -19.91 1.20
CA LEU A 94 -4.97 -19.39 0.65
C LEU A 94 -5.17 -18.03 -0.02
N ILE A 95 -6.16 -17.89 -0.91
CA ILE A 95 -6.46 -16.62 -1.59
C ILE A 95 -6.75 -15.51 -0.57
N LEU A 96 -7.55 -15.78 0.46
CA LEU A 96 -7.83 -14.81 1.52
C LEU A 96 -6.57 -14.39 2.29
N ALA A 97 -5.65 -15.31 2.54
CA ALA A 97 -4.37 -14.99 3.16
C ALA A 97 -3.48 -14.09 2.25
N LEU A 98 -3.45 -14.37 0.94
CA LEU A 98 -2.72 -13.53 -0.02
C LEU A 98 -3.36 -12.12 -0.14
N GLN A 99 -4.69 -12.05 -0.15
CA GLN A 99 -5.41 -10.77 -0.11
C GLN A 99 -5.10 -9.97 1.16
N ASP A 100 -4.96 -10.62 2.32
CA ASP A 100 -4.63 -9.92 3.56
C ASP A 100 -3.25 -9.26 3.51
N ALA A 101 -2.27 -9.85 2.79
CA ALA A 101 -0.94 -9.28 2.66
C ALA A 101 -0.96 -7.86 2.08
N PHE A 102 -1.74 -7.62 1.02
CA PHE A 102 -1.92 -6.27 0.46
C PHE A 102 -2.91 -5.43 1.28
N THR A 103 -3.95 -6.05 1.83
CA THR A 103 -4.92 -5.34 2.69
C THR A 103 -4.26 -4.78 3.96
N ALA A 104 -3.15 -5.37 4.42
CA ALA A 104 -2.35 -4.82 5.51
C ALA A 104 -1.81 -3.40 5.23
N LEU A 105 -1.54 -3.04 3.96
CA LEU A 105 -1.16 -1.68 3.55
C LEU A 105 -2.32 -0.70 3.77
N GLU A 106 -3.52 -1.07 3.34
CA GLU A 106 -4.76 -0.28 3.51
C GLU A 106 -5.15 -0.18 5.00
N ARG A 107 -4.92 -1.24 5.78
CA ARG A 107 -5.25 -1.30 7.21
C ARG A 107 -4.25 -0.56 8.11
N ALA A 108 -3.02 -0.32 7.63
CA ALA A 108 -2.01 0.38 8.41
C ALA A 108 -2.54 1.75 8.91
N ARG A 109 -2.26 2.09 10.17
CA ARG A 109 -2.76 3.34 10.79
C ARG A 109 -2.17 4.62 10.21
N PHE A 110 -1.16 4.50 9.36
CA PHE A 110 -0.45 5.59 8.71
C PHE A 110 -0.49 5.41 7.17
N PRO A 111 -0.26 6.50 6.39
CA PRO A 111 -0.24 6.42 4.94
C PRO A 111 0.97 5.67 4.41
N VAL A 112 0.79 4.98 3.29
CA VAL A 112 1.81 4.26 2.54
C VAL A 112 1.94 4.88 1.15
N VAL A 113 3.13 5.38 0.83
CA VAL A 113 3.50 5.95 -0.47
C VAL A 113 4.20 4.88 -1.29
N ALA A 114 3.63 4.47 -2.42
CA ALA A 114 4.32 3.63 -3.40
C ALA A 114 5.18 4.50 -4.32
N ALA A 115 6.50 4.28 -4.29
CA ALA A 115 7.47 4.91 -5.17
C ALA A 115 7.88 3.90 -6.26
N ILE A 116 7.31 4.06 -7.45
CA ILE A 116 7.33 3.01 -8.49
C ILE A 116 8.29 3.37 -9.63
N HIS A 117 9.31 2.55 -9.86
CA HIS A 117 10.22 2.68 -11.00
C HIS A 117 10.31 1.39 -11.82
N GLY A 118 10.67 1.51 -13.10
CA GLY A 118 10.72 0.36 -14.00
C GLY A 118 9.43 -0.48 -14.00
N ALA A 119 9.55 -1.80 -14.07
CA ALA A 119 8.40 -2.68 -14.18
C ALA A 119 7.62 -2.81 -12.85
N CYS A 120 6.29 -2.71 -12.93
CA CYS A 120 5.33 -3.01 -11.88
C CYS A 120 4.20 -3.87 -12.49
N LEU A 121 4.33 -5.20 -12.36
CA LEU A 121 3.55 -6.15 -13.15
C LEU A 121 2.70 -7.09 -12.28
N GLY A 122 1.53 -7.49 -12.78
CA GLY A 122 0.62 -8.45 -12.13
C GLY A 122 0.30 -8.04 -10.70
N GLY A 123 0.61 -8.91 -9.72
CA GLY A 123 0.50 -8.62 -8.28
C GLY A 123 1.15 -7.31 -7.81
N GLY A 124 2.07 -6.71 -8.59
CA GLY A 124 2.53 -5.33 -8.36
C GLY A 124 1.40 -4.29 -8.43
N ILE A 125 0.46 -4.44 -9.37
CA ILE A 125 -0.75 -3.61 -9.49
C ILE A 125 -1.66 -3.83 -8.29
N ASP A 126 -1.90 -5.07 -7.89
CA ASP A 126 -2.70 -5.41 -6.70
C ASP A 126 -2.13 -4.75 -5.44
N MET A 127 -0.80 -4.73 -5.32
CA MET A 127 -0.10 -4.10 -4.22
C MET A 127 -0.23 -2.57 -4.23
N ILE A 128 0.11 -1.90 -5.34
CA ILE A 128 0.13 -0.42 -5.37
C ILE A 128 -1.29 0.17 -5.28
N THR A 129 -2.31 -0.56 -5.74
CA THR A 129 -3.71 -0.14 -5.61
C THR A 129 -4.20 -0.23 -4.17
N ALA A 130 -3.52 -0.97 -3.29
CA ALA A 130 -3.75 -1.00 -1.84
C ALA A 130 -2.97 0.07 -1.06
N CYS A 131 -2.00 0.76 -1.69
CA CYS A 131 -1.31 1.91 -1.10
C CYS A 131 -2.21 3.16 -1.10
N ASP A 132 -1.91 4.13 -0.24
CA ASP A 132 -2.68 5.37 -0.17
C ASP A 132 -2.30 6.34 -1.29
N LEU A 133 -1.00 6.42 -1.59
CA LEU A 133 -0.41 7.34 -2.55
C LEU A 133 0.50 6.59 -3.52
N ARG A 134 0.53 7.01 -4.79
CA ARG A 134 1.35 6.41 -5.84
C ARG A 134 2.01 7.49 -6.67
N ILE A 135 3.33 7.43 -6.77
CA ILE A 135 4.14 8.25 -7.66
C ILE A 135 5.12 7.36 -8.41
N ALA A 136 5.50 7.78 -9.61
CA ALA A 136 6.33 6.95 -10.50
C ALA A 136 7.52 7.72 -11.08
N SER A 137 8.55 7.00 -11.53
CA SER A 137 9.56 7.55 -12.44
C SER A 137 9.10 7.42 -13.89
N ALA A 138 9.72 8.18 -14.80
CA ALA A 138 9.35 8.22 -16.21
C ALA A 138 9.56 6.86 -16.92
N ASP A 139 10.50 6.05 -16.44
CA ASP A 139 10.77 4.70 -16.96
C ASP A 139 9.80 3.63 -16.43
N ALA A 140 8.83 4.00 -15.59
CA ALA A 140 7.89 3.05 -15.03
C ALA A 140 6.93 2.48 -16.10
N SER A 141 6.66 1.18 -16.00
CA SER A 141 5.73 0.45 -16.86
C SER A 141 4.86 -0.49 -16.04
N PHE A 142 3.60 -0.58 -16.39
CA PHE A 142 2.56 -1.26 -15.62
C PHE A 142 1.82 -2.27 -16.48
N ALA A 143 1.31 -3.36 -15.90
CA ALA A 143 0.38 -4.28 -16.55
C ALA A 143 -0.36 -5.16 -15.54
N VAL A 144 -1.62 -5.44 -15.82
CA VAL A 144 -2.39 -6.51 -15.17
C VAL A 144 -2.09 -7.81 -15.94
N GLU A 145 -1.19 -8.65 -15.42
CA GLU A 145 -0.60 -9.76 -16.18
C GLU A 145 -1.36 -11.09 -16.02
N GLU A 146 -2.26 -11.20 -15.03
CA GLU A 146 -2.91 -12.45 -14.64
C GLU A 146 -3.69 -13.11 -15.78
N ILE A 147 -4.23 -12.29 -16.70
CA ILE A 147 -4.99 -12.80 -17.86
C ILE A 147 -4.12 -13.66 -18.79
N HIS A 148 -2.82 -13.38 -18.89
CA HIS A 148 -1.90 -14.12 -19.76
C HIS A 148 -1.59 -15.53 -19.26
N ILE A 149 -1.90 -15.83 -18.00
CA ILE A 149 -1.81 -17.17 -17.41
C ILE A 149 -3.18 -17.83 -17.22
N GLY A 150 -4.24 -17.27 -17.83
CA GLY A 150 -5.60 -17.80 -17.76
C GLY A 150 -6.27 -17.58 -16.40
N MET A 151 -5.85 -16.57 -15.65
CA MET A 151 -6.33 -16.29 -14.30
C MET A 151 -6.96 -14.89 -14.25
N ALA A 152 -8.07 -14.75 -13.53
CA ALA A 152 -8.57 -13.44 -13.15
C ALA A 152 -7.78 -12.95 -11.93
N ALA A 153 -7.31 -11.69 -11.94
CA ALA A 153 -6.62 -11.13 -10.79
C ALA A 153 -7.50 -11.16 -9.52
N ASP A 154 -7.02 -11.82 -8.48
CA ASP A 154 -7.83 -12.23 -7.33
C ASP A 154 -7.30 -11.68 -5.99
N VAL A 155 -6.21 -10.92 -5.98
CA VAL A 155 -5.58 -10.39 -4.75
C VAL A 155 -5.77 -8.88 -4.54
N GLY A 156 -6.48 -8.19 -5.43
CA GLY A 156 -6.96 -6.83 -5.18
C GLY A 156 -7.24 -5.95 -6.38
N THR A 157 -6.60 -6.17 -7.53
CA THR A 157 -6.67 -5.30 -8.71
C THR A 157 -8.12 -5.08 -9.14
N LEU A 158 -8.92 -6.14 -9.27
CA LEU A 158 -10.31 -6.05 -9.73
C LEU A 158 -11.24 -5.37 -8.71
N GLN A 159 -10.84 -5.31 -7.43
CA GLN A 159 -11.62 -4.69 -6.35
C GLN A 159 -11.22 -3.23 -6.09
N ARG A 160 -9.95 -2.88 -6.33
CA ARG A 160 -9.38 -1.56 -6.01
C ARG A 160 -9.19 -0.67 -7.23
N LEU A 161 -8.69 -1.20 -8.36
CA LEU A 161 -8.38 -0.40 -9.54
C LEU A 161 -9.60 0.38 -10.09
N PRO A 162 -10.81 -0.22 -10.24
CA PRO A 162 -11.99 0.51 -10.71
C PRO A 162 -12.49 1.61 -9.75
N LYS A 163 -11.96 1.66 -8.53
CA LYS A 163 -12.24 2.72 -7.53
C LYS A 163 -11.21 3.86 -7.59
N LEU A 164 -10.13 3.68 -8.35
CA LEU A 164 -9.05 4.65 -8.50
C LEU A 164 -9.07 5.32 -9.88
N ILE A 165 -9.45 4.58 -10.93
CA ILE A 165 -9.49 5.04 -12.32
C ILE A 165 -10.87 4.79 -12.93
N ALA A 166 -11.12 5.34 -14.13
CA ALA A 166 -12.38 5.11 -14.83
C ALA A 166 -12.66 3.60 -15.02
N PRO A 167 -13.86 3.09 -14.68
CA PRO A 167 -14.15 1.65 -14.73
C PRO A 167 -13.94 1.00 -16.11
N ALA A 168 -14.21 1.74 -17.20
CA ALA A 168 -13.98 1.26 -18.55
C ALA A 168 -12.49 1.06 -18.87
N VAL A 169 -11.63 1.95 -18.35
CA VAL A 169 -10.17 1.83 -18.50
C VAL A 169 -9.65 0.67 -17.64
N ALA A 170 -10.14 0.53 -16.41
CA ALA A 170 -9.78 -0.61 -15.56
C ALA A 170 -10.16 -1.95 -16.21
N ALA A 171 -11.35 -2.04 -16.81
CA ALA A 171 -11.78 -3.22 -17.54
C ALA A 171 -10.91 -3.49 -18.78
N GLU A 172 -10.60 -2.45 -19.57
CA GLU A 172 -9.72 -2.58 -20.74
C GLU A 172 -8.34 -3.13 -20.34
N LEU A 173 -7.69 -2.54 -19.34
CA LEU A 173 -6.38 -2.98 -18.86
C LEU A 173 -6.42 -4.42 -18.32
N ALA A 174 -7.48 -4.81 -17.61
CA ALA A 174 -7.65 -6.16 -17.08
C ALA A 174 -7.94 -7.21 -18.16
N TYR A 175 -8.71 -6.86 -19.20
CA TYR A 175 -9.02 -7.77 -20.30
C TYR A 175 -7.87 -7.91 -21.30
N SER A 176 -7.18 -6.81 -21.60
CA SER A 176 -6.09 -6.82 -22.58
C SER A 176 -4.77 -7.31 -21.98
N GLY A 177 -4.58 -7.08 -20.68
CA GLY A 177 -3.30 -7.31 -20.00
C GLY A 177 -2.14 -6.54 -20.65
N ARG A 178 -2.42 -5.47 -21.39
CA ARG A 178 -1.40 -4.71 -22.11
C ARG A 178 -0.53 -3.94 -21.12
N ARG A 179 0.69 -3.65 -21.56
CA ARG A 179 1.55 -2.70 -20.85
C ARG A 179 1.11 -1.26 -21.12
N PHE A 180 1.27 -0.43 -20.09
CA PHE A 180 1.07 1.02 -20.17
C PHE A 180 2.20 1.76 -19.45
N SER A 181 2.46 3.00 -19.89
CA SER A 181 3.58 3.82 -19.43
C SER A 181 3.24 4.63 -18.18
N ALA A 182 4.26 5.24 -17.55
CA ALA A 182 4.09 6.20 -16.47
C ALA A 182 3.19 7.40 -16.85
N ASP A 183 3.35 7.92 -18.06
CA ASP A 183 2.53 9.03 -18.56
C ASP A 183 1.06 8.63 -18.70
N GLU A 184 0.79 7.44 -19.25
CA GLU A 184 -0.56 6.93 -19.34
C GLU A 184 -1.13 6.69 -17.93
N ALA A 185 -0.37 6.04 -17.03
CA ALA A 185 -0.76 5.80 -15.64
C ALA A 185 -1.14 7.10 -14.91
N ARG A 186 -0.43 8.20 -15.19
CA ARG A 186 -0.76 9.53 -14.67
C ARG A 186 -2.05 10.07 -15.30
N SER A 187 -2.20 9.97 -16.62
CA SER A 187 -3.36 10.49 -17.34
C SER A 187 -4.68 9.83 -16.92
N ILE A 188 -4.64 8.54 -16.56
CA ILE A 188 -5.81 7.77 -16.12
C ILE A 188 -6.06 7.87 -14.61
N GLY A 189 -5.17 8.51 -13.85
CA GLY A 189 -5.30 8.72 -12.41
C GLY A 189 -4.75 7.61 -11.51
N LEU A 190 -4.00 6.64 -12.05
CA LEU A 190 -3.37 5.59 -11.25
C LEU A 190 -2.24 6.15 -10.37
N VAL A 191 -1.39 7.02 -10.94
CA VAL A 191 -0.31 7.72 -10.22
C VAL A 191 -0.56 9.22 -10.21
N SER A 192 -0.21 9.90 -9.12
CA SER A 192 -0.46 11.34 -8.97
C SER A 192 0.65 12.21 -9.57
N ALA A 193 1.87 11.68 -9.65
CA ALA A 193 3.03 12.38 -10.22
C ALA A 193 3.99 11.39 -10.91
N VAL A 194 4.70 11.92 -11.92
CA VAL A 194 5.78 11.24 -12.63
C VAL A 194 7.04 12.10 -12.50
N HIS A 195 8.14 11.47 -12.11
CA HIS A 195 9.45 12.10 -11.89
C HIS A 195 10.44 11.62 -12.94
N GLU A 196 11.49 12.40 -13.21
CA GLU A 196 12.44 12.13 -14.29
C GLU A 196 13.10 10.74 -14.17
N ASP A 197 13.57 10.39 -12.98
CA ASP A 197 14.26 9.14 -12.71
C ASP A 197 13.96 8.60 -11.30
N ARG A 198 14.60 7.48 -10.94
CA ARG A 198 14.45 6.84 -9.62
C ARG A 198 14.96 7.73 -8.48
N GLU A 199 16.01 8.53 -8.69
CA GLU A 199 16.55 9.38 -7.62
C GLU A 199 15.57 10.51 -7.29
N ALA A 200 15.08 11.21 -8.33
CA ALA A 200 14.07 12.25 -8.20
C ALA A 200 12.77 11.71 -7.59
N LEU A 201 12.33 10.52 -8.03
CA LEU A 201 11.19 9.81 -7.45
C LEU A 201 11.38 9.56 -5.95
N MET A 202 12.53 9.02 -5.54
CA MET A 202 12.79 8.69 -4.14
C MET A 202 12.95 9.95 -3.27
N ALA A 203 13.51 11.03 -3.82
CA ALA A 203 13.53 12.33 -3.13
C ALA A 203 12.11 12.84 -2.89
N ALA A 204 11.26 12.86 -3.93
CA ALA A 204 9.87 13.29 -3.82
C ALA A 204 9.04 12.42 -2.86
N ALA A 205 9.27 11.09 -2.86
CA ALA A 205 8.63 10.17 -1.92
C ALA A 205 8.98 10.50 -0.46
N ARG A 206 10.27 10.77 -0.19
CA ARG A 206 10.76 11.15 1.15
C ARG A 206 10.18 12.49 1.58
N ASP A 207 10.21 13.50 0.72
CA ASP A 207 9.66 14.82 1.03
C ASP A 207 8.16 14.75 1.35
N MET A 208 7.40 13.99 0.54
CA MET A 208 5.98 13.75 0.76
C MET A 208 5.73 13.05 2.10
N ALA A 209 6.45 11.95 2.36
CA ALA A 209 6.30 11.17 3.59
C ALA A 209 6.66 11.98 4.86
N HIS A 210 7.74 12.77 4.81
CA HIS A 210 8.13 13.65 5.91
C HIS A 210 7.12 14.78 6.12
N SER A 211 6.59 15.38 5.06
CA SER A 211 5.54 16.39 5.15
C SER A 211 4.27 15.85 5.81
N ILE A 212 3.89 14.61 5.50
CA ILE A 212 2.78 13.90 6.14
C ILE A 212 3.10 13.61 7.61
N ALA A 213 4.30 13.12 7.91
CA ALA A 213 4.71 12.75 9.26
C ALA A 213 4.79 13.94 10.25
N GLN A 214 4.87 15.16 9.73
CA GLN A 214 4.79 16.40 10.51
C GLN A 214 3.36 16.76 10.97
N LYS A 215 2.32 16.07 10.51
CA LYS A 215 0.92 16.32 10.90
C LYS A 215 0.54 15.51 12.15
N SER A 216 -0.61 15.83 12.75
CA SER A 216 -1.15 15.04 13.87
C SER A 216 -1.39 13.60 13.41
N PRO A 217 -0.75 12.59 14.02
CA PRO A 217 -0.96 11.21 13.62
C PRO A 217 -2.39 10.73 13.91
N LEU A 218 -3.08 11.34 14.88
CA LEU A 218 -4.50 11.10 15.14
C LEU A 218 -5.39 11.60 13.99
N ALA A 219 -5.12 12.80 13.48
CA ALA A 219 -5.82 13.33 12.31
C ALA A 219 -5.55 12.49 11.06
N ILE A 220 -4.30 12.09 10.84
CA ILE A 220 -3.90 11.26 9.69
C ILE A 220 -4.58 9.88 9.73
N ALA A 221 -4.57 9.19 10.88
CA ALA A 221 -5.26 7.91 11.04
C ALA A 221 -6.77 8.04 10.80
N GLY A 222 -7.37 9.13 11.29
CA GLY A 222 -8.76 9.47 11.02
C GLY A 222 -9.06 9.68 9.53
N ILE A 223 -8.23 10.46 8.83
CA ILE A 223 -8.36 10.70 7.38
C ILE A 223 -8.31 9.37 6.62
N LYS A 224 -7.28 8.56 6.85
CA LYS A 224 -7.12 7.28 6.16
C LYS A 224 -8.33 6.37 6.37
N ARG A 225 -8.79 6.24 7.62
CA ARG A 225 -9.96 5.43 7.96
C ARG A 225 -11.25 5.93 7.29
N ASN A 226 -11.46 7.24 7.27
CA ASN A 226 -12.66 7.84 6.69
C ASN A 226 -12.66 7.81 5.16
N LEU A 227 -11.50 7.97 4.51
CA LEU A 227 -11.38 7.79 3.06
C LEU A 227 -11.70 6.35 2.65
N ALA A 228 -11.17 5.37 3.38
CA ALA A 228 -11.49 3.96 3.14
C ALA A 228 -12.99 3.67 3.37
N TYR A 229 -13.60 4.23 4.42
CA TYR A 229 -15.02 4.07 4.69
C TYR A 229 -15.89 4.72 3.59
N ALA A 230 -15.63 5.97 3.25
CA ALA A 230 -16.40 6.73 2.25
C ALA A 230 -16.35 6.10 0.85
N ARG A 231 -15.28 5.39 0.51
CA ARG A 231 -15.15 4.64 -0.75
C ARG A 231 -16.26 3.60 -0.94
N ASP A 232 -16.71 2.99 0.16
CA ASP A 232 -17.57 1.79 0.14
C ASP A 232 -18.96 2.03 0.75
N HIS A 233 -19.29 3.28 1.07
CA HIS A 233 -20.55 3.67 1.71
C HIS A 233 -21.16 4.90 1.03
N SER A 234 -22.42 5.21 1.31
CA SER A 234 -23.04 6.42 0.78
C SER A 234 -22.41 7.68 1.39
N VAL A 235 -22.60 8.83 0.72
CA VAL A 235 -22.16 10.12 1.27
C VAL A 235 -22.80 10.40 2.63
N ALA A 236 -24.07 10.02 2.82
CA ALA A 236 -24.77 10.21 4.09
C ALA A 236 -24.14 9.38 5.22
N ASP A 237 -23.86 8.09 4.97
CA ASP A 237 -23.20 7.21 5.93
C ASP A 237 -21.78 7.72 6.25
N GLY A 238 -21.03 8.15 5.24
CA GLY A 238 -19.68 8.68 5.41
C GLY A 238 -19.65 9.98 6.24
N LEU A 239 -20.61 10.87 6.04
CA LEU A 239 -20.73 12.11 6.81
C LEU A 239 -21.10 11.85 8.27
N ASP A 240 -22.00 10.91 8.55
CA ASP A 240 -22.33 10.50 9.91
C ASP A 240 -21.13 9.83 10.61
N TYR A 241 -20.41 8.98 9.87
CA TYR A 241 -19.22 8.30 10.34
C TYR A 241 -18.10 9.26 10.75
N ILE A 242 -17.76 10.25 9.91
CA ILE A 242 -16.73 11.26 10.23
C ILE A 242 -17.19 12.19 11.36
N ALA A 243 -18.49 12.51 11.45
CA ALA A 243 -19.03 13.33 12.53
C ALA A 243 -18.84 12.61 13.88
N THR A 244 -19.18 11.32 13.94
CA THR A 244 -18.96 10.47 15.12
C THR A 244 -17.47 10.37 15.47
N TRP A 245 -16.60 10.16 14.48
CA TRP A 245 -15.15 10.13 14.69
C TRP A 245 -14.63 11.43 15.29
N ASN A 246 -14.94 12.58 14.67
CA ASN A 246 -14.44 13.87 15.13
C ASN A 246 -15.01 14.27 16.50
N ALA A 247 -16.28 13.95 16.79
CA ALA A 247 -16.85 14.19 18.10
C ALA A 247 -16.11 13.46 19.23
N GLY A 248 -15.58 12.26 18.96
CA GLY A 248 -14.82 11.48 19.94
C GLY A 248 -13.31 11.76 19.96
N MET A 249 -12.72 12.05 18.80
CA MET A 249 -11.26 12.09 18.63
C MET A 249 -10.67 13.51 18.56
N LEU A 250 -11.46 14.53 18.24
CA LEU A 250 -10.95 15.90 18.15
C LEU A 250 -10.49 16.40 19.52
N ARG A 251 -9.21 16.76 19.64
CA ARG A 251 -8.63 17.29 20.88
C ARG A 251 -8.46 18.80 20.79
N PRO A 252 -9.15 19.60 21.62
CA PRO A 252 -9.00 21.06 21.62
C PRO A 252 -7.55 21.52 21.80
N GLY A 253 -6.76 20.81 22.62
CA GLY A 253 -5.35 21.11 22.83
C GLY A 253 -4.50 21.01 21.55
N GLU A 254 -4.63 19.92 20.78
CA GLU A 254 -3.90 19.76 19.51
C GLU A 254 -4.36 20.79 18.48
N LEU A 255 -5.68 21.05 18.42
CA LEU A 255 -6.23 22.05 17.51
C LEU A 255 -5.65 23.44 17.79
N MET A 256 -5.68 23.86 19.06
CA MET A 256 -5.17 25.18 19.45
C MET A 256 -3.65 25.28 19.27
N ALA A 257 -2.89 24.22 19.57
CA ALA A 257 -1.46 24.17 19.31
C ALA A 257 -1.13 24.33 17.81
N ALA A 258 -1.89 23.65 16.94
CA ALA A 258 -1.73 23.77 15.49
C ALA A 258 -2.06 25.20 15.00
N VAL A 259 -3.12 25.81 15.53
CA VAL A 259 -3.49 27.20 15.19
C VAL A 259 -2.40 28.19 15.62
N GLN A 260 -1.91 28.07 16.86
CA GLN A 260 -0.85 28.94 17.38
C GLN A 260 0.45 28.80 16.59
N ALA A 261 0.88 27.56 16.29
CA ALA A 261 2.07 27.31 15.47
C ALA A 261 1.92 27.96 14.08
N LYS A 262 0.76 27.82 13.44
CA LYS A 262 0.46 28.46 12.15
C LYS A 262 0.53 29.98 12.22
N MET A 263 -0.05 30.60 13.26
CA MET A 263 0.02 32.05 13.47
C MET A 263 1.45 32.53 13.71
N ALA A 264 2.26 31.75 14.43
CA ALA A 264 3.66 32.03 14.70
C ALA A 264 4.63 31.68 13.55
N LYS A 265 4.12 31.12 12.43
CA LYS A 265 4.92 30.55 11.32
C LYS A 265 5.95 29.52 11.82
N GLN A 266 5.55 28.72 12.80
CA GLN A 266 6.32 27.63 13.37
C GLN A 266 5.68 26.28 13.04
N GLN A 267 6.46 25.22 13.17
CA GLN A 267 5.98 23.85 13.01
C GLN A 267 5.31 23.37 14.31
N ALA A 268 4.10 22.83 14.20
CA ALA A 268 3.44 22.19 15.33
C ALA A 268 4.06 20.82 15.62
N THR A 269 4.13 20.47 16.91
CA THR A 269 4.53 19.15 17.38
C THR A 269 3.31 18.43 17.94
N PHE A 270 3.11 17.18 17.52
CA PHE A 270 2.00 16.34 17.95
C PHE A 270 2.54 15.09 18.65
N ALA A 271 1.82 14.61 19.65
CA ALA A 271 2.15 13.37 20.33
C ALA A 271 1.94 12.16 19.41
N ASP A 272 2.65 11.07 19.67
CA ASP A 272 2.43 9.83 18.94
C ASP A 272 1.11 9.15 19.36
N LEU A 273 0.60 8.29 18.49
CA LEU A 273 -0.55 7.45 18.82
C LEU A 273 -0.15 6.39 19.83
N LEU A 274 -1.01 6.17 20.82
CA LEU A 274 -0.83 5.05 21.75
C LEU A 274 -1.18 3.73 21.08
N VAL A 275 -0.39 2.68 21.31
CA VAL A 275 -0.74 1.31 20.89
C VAL A 275 -1.47 0.56 21.98
N GLY A 276 -2.39 -0.32 21.57
CA GLY A 276 -3.15 -1.16 22.48
C GLY A 276 -2.21 -2.00 23.35
N GLN A 277 -2.35 -1.88 24.67
CA GLN A 277 -1.61 -2.73 25.60
C GLN A 277 -2.06 -4.18 25.41
N LYS A 278 -1.12 -5.14 25.39
CA LYS A 278 -1.49 -6.55 25.52
C LYS A 278 -2.14 -6.69 26.88
N LEU A 279 -3.38 -7.19 26.91
CA LEU A 279 -3.95 -7.73 28.14
C LEU A 279 -2.99 -8.85 28.57
N GLY A 280 -2.39 -8.68 29.76
CA GLY A 280 -1.44 -9.63 30.34
C GLY A 280 -2.07 -10.98 30.63
#